data_AF-A0A7C5ZLN4-F1
#
_entry.id   AF-A0A7C5ZLN4-F1
#
_cell.length_a   1.000
_cell.length_b   1.000
_cell.length_c   1.000
_cell.angle_alpha   90.00
_cell.angle_beta   90.00
_cell.angle_gamma   90.00
#
_symmetry.space_group_name_H-M   'P 1'
#
loop_
_entity.id
_entity.type
_entity.pdbx_description
1 polymer ?
#
loop_
_entity_poly.entity_id
_entity_poly.type
_entity_poly.pdbx_seq_one_letter_code
_entity_poly.pdbx_strand_id
1 'polypeptide(L)'
;ALVGIGLMTGFEPLMTPRMAFGDALAVVSAVAFGFYSVAGRRERGRYPLLSYAALVYGLAALWLAPVALGGSSGNAPLRSILMVVVIGLGSGAIGHTLYNASLRRAHPTLVNLVSTQEVTGSILLAYLLLGETPAGTTLAGVATSLLGVLLVMLL
;
A
#
# COMPACT_ATOMS: atom_id res chain seq x y z
N ALA A 1 -10.00 -5.56 -12.15
CA ALA A 1 -9.20 -5.08 -11.00
C ALA A 1 -9.99 -4.06 -10.17
N LEU A 2 -10.13 -2.79 -10.60
CA LEU A 2 -10.76 -1.73 -9.79
C LEU A 2 -12.20 -2.04 -9.33
N VAL A 3 -13.04 -2.58 -10.22
CA VAL A 3 -14.40 -3.00 -9.86
C VAL A 3 -14.39 -4.06 -8.75
N GLY A 4 -13.45 -5.01 -8.81
CA GLY A 4 -13.28 -6.03 -7.77
C GLY A 4 -12.88 -5.42 -6.42
N ILE A 5 -11.97 -4.44 -6.43
CA ILE A 5 -11.57 -3.70 -5.22
C ILE A 5 -12.77 -2.93 -4.64
N GLY A 6 -13.61 -2.31 -5.47
CA GLY A 6 -14.85 -1.68 -5.04
C GLY A 6 -15.81 -2.66 -4.34
N LEU A 7 -15.94 -3.87 -4.87
CA LEU A 7 -16.75 -4.92 -4.24
C LEU A 7 -16.17 -5.38 -2.89
N MET A 8 -14.84 -5.43 -2.77
CA MET A 8 -14.15 -5.83 -1.52
C MET A 8 -14.29 -4.78 -0.42
N THR A 9 -14.28 -3.50 -0.79
CA THR A 9 -14.32 -2.37 0.14
C THR A 9 -15.74 -1.96 0.53
N GLY A 10 -16.74 -2.36 -0.27
CA GLY A 10 -18.14 -2.04 -0.03
C GLY A 10 -18.52 -0.65 -0.54
N PHE A 11 -19.82 -0.37 -0.58
CA PHE A 11 -20.34 0.94 -0.97
C PHE A 11 -20.96 1.62 0.24
N GLU A 12 -20.43 2.79 0.60
CA GLU A 12 -21.02 3.66 1.61
C GLU A 12 -21.79 4.78 0.90
N PRO A 13 -23.14 4.78 0.95
CA PRO A 13 -23.95 5.78 0.26
C PRO A 13 -23.91 7.18 0.91
N LEU A 14 -23.44 7.29 2.15
CA LEU A 14 -23.35 8.56 2.85
C LEU A 14 -22.12 9.36 2.38
N MET A 15 -22.34 10.61 2.00
CA MET A 15 -21.28 11.55 1.61
C MET A 15 -21.25 12.73 2.59
N THR A 16 -20.22 12.78 3.42
CA THR A 16 -19.97 13.92 4.32
C THR A 16 -18.79 14.77 3.82
N PRO A 17 -18.67 16.05 4.19
CA PRO A 17 -17.53 16.89 3.80
C PRO A 17 -16.17 16.30 4.22
N ARG A 18 -16.13 15.59 5.36
CA ARG A 18 -14.92 14.91 5.84
C ARG A 18 -14.54 13.73 4.94
N MET A 19 -15.53 12.94 4.48
CA MET A 19 -15.32 11.85 3.53
C MET A 19 -14.80 12.39 2.20
N ALA A 20 -15.45 13.43 1.65
CA ALA A 20 -15.02 14.04 0.39
C ALA A 20 -13.58 14.59 0.45
N PHE A 21 -13.18 15.19 1.58
CA PHE A 21 -11.79 15.62 1.78
C PHE A 21 -10.81 14.44 1.85
N GLY A 22 -11.20 13.36 2.54
CA GLY A 22 -10.43 12.11 2.58
C GLY A 22 -10.25 11.49 1.19
N ASP A 23 -11.31 11.45 0.39
CA ASP A 23 -11.28 10.92 -0.98
C ASP A 23 -10.38 11.76 -1.89
N ALA A 24 -10.44 13.10 -1.77
CA ALA A 24 -9.54 13.99 -2.48
C ALA A 24 -8.06 13.71 -2.12
N LEU A 25 -7.76 13.53 -0.83
CA LEU A 25 -6.42 13.14 -0.38
C LEU A 25 -6.00 11.76 -0.90
N ALA A 26 -6.93 10.79 -0.96
CA ALA A 26 -6.66 9.47 -1.50
C ALA A 26 -6.30 9.52 -2.99
N VAL A 27 -6.99 10.35 -3.78
CA VAL A 27 -6.66 10.59 -5.19
C VAL A 27 -5.27 11.23 -5.33
N VAL A 28 -4.98 12.26 -4.54
CA VAL A 28 -3.66 12.90 -4.52
C VAL A 28 -2.56 11.89 -4.17
N SER A 29 -2.80 11.04 -3.17
CA SER A 29 -1.89 9.97 -2.78
C SER A 29 -1.67 8.96 -3.89
N ALA A 30 -2.74 8.54 -4.60
CA ALA A 30 -2.63 7.61 -5.72
C ALA A 30 -1.80 8.19 -6.88
N VAL A 31 -1.99 9.47 -7.20
CA VAL A 31 -1.21 10.19 -8.23
C VAL A 31 0.26 10.32 -7.79
N ALA A 32 0.51 10.72 -6.54
CA ALA A 32 1.86 10.81 -5.99
C ALA A 32 2.58 9.46 -6.00
N PHE A 33 1.88 8.38 -5.64
CA PHE A 33 2.41 7.03 -5.71
C PHE A 33 2.74 6.61 -7.14
N GLY A 34 1.89 6.95 -8.12
CA GLY A 34 2.18 6.72 -9.54
C GLY A 34 3.46 7.43 -10.02
N PHE A 35 3.65 8.71 -9.67
CA PHE A 35 4.88 9.43 -9.96
C PHE A 35 6.09 8.79 -9.30
N TYR A 36 5.96 8.38 -8.03
CA TYR A 36 6.98 7.64 -7.31
C TYR A 36 7.36 6.34 -8.02
N SER A 37 6.39 5.55 -8.51
CA SER A 37 6.65 4.32 -9.25
C SER A 37 7.47 4.55 -10.51
N VAL A 38 7.11 5.58 -11.28
CA VAL A 38 7.80 5.94 -12.53
C VAL A 38 9.21 6.46 -12.25
N ALA A 39 9.38 7.31 -11.24
CA ALA A 39 10.68 7.82 -10.80
C ALA A 39 11.58 6.68 -10.30
N GLY A 40 11.08 5.77 -9.47
CA GLY A 40 11.82 4.61 -8.99
C GLY A 40 12.30 3.70 -10.12
N ARG A 41 11.47 3.50 -11.16
CA ARG A 41 11.89 2.78 -12.38
C ARG A 41 13.01 3.51 -13.11
N ARG A 42 12.92 4.84 -13.25
CA ARG A 42 13.93 5.66 -13.93
C ARG A 42 15.29 5.58 -13.23
N GLU A 43 15.30 5.59 -11.91
CA GLU A 43 16.52 5.58 -11.10
C GLU A 43 17.15 4.18 -10.93
N ARG A 44 16.56 3.14 -11.55
CA ARG A 44 17.00 1.73 -11.38
C ARG A 44 18.48 1.48 -11.68
N GLY A 45 19.09 2.26 -12.58
CA GLY A 45 20.49 2.12 -12.99
C GLY A 45 21.45 3.07 -12.27
N ARG A 46 20.94 4.08 -11.56
CA ARG A 46 21.76 5.17 -10.99
C ARG A 46 22.18 4.90 -9.55
N TYR A 47 21.31 4.26 -8.76
CA TYR A 47 21.56 3.99 -7.35
C TYR A 47 21.29 2.52 -7.00
N PRO A 48 22.09 1.89 -6.11
CA PRO A 48 21.76 0.60 -5.53
C PRO A 48 20.38 0.60 -4.84
N LEU A 49 19.68 -0.53 -4.85
CA LEU A 49 18.31 -0.64 -4.33
C LEU A 49 18.19 -0.19 -2.87
N LEU A 50 19.06 -0.70 -1.99
CA LEU A 50 19.00 -0.40 -0.56
C LEU A 50 19.34 1.07 -0.28
N SER A 51 20.28 1.66 -1.01
CA SER A 51 20.61 3.08 -0.91
C SER A 51 19.44 3.96 -1.33
N TYR A 52 18.77 3.62 -2.43
CA TYR A 52 17.56 4.31 -2.87
C TYR A 52 16.43 4.20 -1.84
N ALA A 53 16.15 2.98 -1.34
CA ALA A 53 15.11 2.74 -0.35
C ALA A 53 15.39 3.49 0.96
N ALA A 54 16.63 3.44 1.47
CA ALA A 54 17.02 4.14 2.70
C ALA A 54 16.84 5.66 2.58
N LEU A 55 17.19 6.26 1.44
CA LEU A 55 16.99 7.69 1.21
C LEU A 55 15.51 8.06 1.17
N VAL A 56 14.70 7.30 0.43
CA VAL A 56 13.25 7.56 0.33
C VAL A 56 12.59 7.44 1.71
N TYR A 57 12.86 6.36 2.44
CA TYR A 57 12.24 6.14 3.74
C TYR A 57 12.75 7.13 4.80
N GLY A 58 14.04 7.50 4.73
CA GLY A 58 14.61 8.53 5.60
C GLY A 58 13.96 9.89 5.38
N LEU A 59 13.76 10.31 4.13
CA LEU A 59 13.06 11.56 3.80
C LEU A 59 11.60 11.51 4.25
N ALA A 60 10.91 10.37 4.07
CA ALA A 60 9.54 10.19 4.55
C ALA A 60 9.46 10.30 6.08
N ALA A 61 10.42 9.70 6.81
CA ALA A 61 10.50 9.80 8.26
C ALA A 61 10.73 11.25 8.71
N LEU A 62 11.63 11.99 8.06
CA LEU A 62 11.87 13.40 8.34
C LEU A 62 10.63 14.26 8.06
N TRP A 63 9.92 14.00 6.97
CA TRP A 63 8.69 14.71 6.62
C TRP A 63 7.58 14.50 7.65
N LEU A 64 7.45 13.29 8.19
CA LEU A 64 6.44 12.94 9.19
C LEU A 64 6.85 13.28 10.62
N ALA A 65 8.14 13.56 10.88
CA ALA A 65 8.65 13.81 12.22
C ALA A 65 7.93 14.95 12.97
N PRO A 66 7.62 16.12 12.38
CA PRO A 66 6.91 17.18 13.09
C PRO A 66 5.51 16.76 13.55
N VAL A 67 4.80 15.97 12.72
CA VAL A 67 3.46 15.46 13.05
C VAL A 67 3.55 14.45 14.18
N ALA A 68 4.52 13.53 14.11
CA ALA A 68 4.75 12.52 15.15
C ALA A 68 5.13 13.15 16.49
N LEU A 69 5.97 14.18 16.48
CA LEU A 69 6.40 14.89 17.69
C LEU A 69 5.30 15.79 18.26
N GLY A 70 4.51 16.46 17.41
CA GLY A 70 3.41 17.32 17.84
C GLY A 70 2.20 16.57 18.41
N GLY A 71 1.99 15.32 18.00
CA GLY A 71 0.90 14.46 18.49
C GLY A 71 1.27 13.52 19.64
N SER A 72 2.54 13.45 20.03
CA SER A 72 3.00 12.53 21.07
C SER A 72 2.83 13.14 22.46
N SER A 73 2.23 12.39 23.39
CA SER A 73 2.17 12.75 24.81
C SER A 73 3.48 12.46 25.56
N GLY A 74 4.53 11.97 24.86
CA GLY A 74 5.82 11.58 25.45
C GLY A 74 5.77 10.27 26.26
N ASN A 75 4.58 9.76 26.58
CA ASN A 75 4.38 8.61 27.48
C ASN A 75 3.85 7.36 26.75
N ALA A 76 4.25 7.15 25.49
CA ALA A 76 3.85 5.95 24.76
C ALA A 76 4.46 4.70 25.42
N PRO A 77 3.65 3.67 25.73
CA PRO A 77 4.16 2.42 26.29
C PRO A 77 5.21 1.80 25.36
N LEU A 78 6.30 1.25 25.92
CA LEU A 78 7.36 0.60 25.15
C LEU A 78 6.80 -0.44 24.16
N ARG A 79 5.79 -1.20 24.59
CA ARG A 79 5.10 -2.16 23.72
C ARG A 79 4.53 -1.51 22.45
N SER A 80 3.87 -0.35 22.57
CA SER A 80 3.30 0.35 21.41
C SER A 80 4.40 0.82 20.46
N ILE A 81 5.50 1.35 21.01
CA ILE A 81 6.66 1.75 20.21
C ILE A 81 7.25 0.56 19.46
N LEU A 82 7.45 -0.58 20.14
CA LEU A 82 7.97 -1.80 19.52
C LEU A 82 7.04 -2.31 18.42
N MET A 83 5.72 -2.26 18.60
CA MET A 83 4.77 -2.67 17.56
C MET A 83 4.85 -1.78 16.32
N VAL A 84 4.97 -0.46 16.50
CA VAL A 84 5.17 0.48 15.38
C VAL A 84 6.48 0.18 14.65
N VAL A 85 7.56 -0.11 15.37
CA VAL A 85 8.84 -0.49 14.78
C VAL A 85 8.73 -1.81 14.00
N VAL A 86 8.07 -2.82 14.56
CA VAL A 86 7.88 -4.13 13.91
C VAL A 86 7.04 -3.99 12.63
N ILE A 87 5.95 -3.23 12.66
CA ILE A 87 5.11 -3.02 11.46
C ILE A 87 5.86 -2.16 10.43
N GLY A 88 6.51 -1.07 10.89
CA GLY A 88 7.21 -0.14 10.02
C GLY A 88 8.42 -0.76 9.30
N LEU A 89 9.24 -1.52 10.03
CA LEU A 89 10.40 -2.22 9.43
C LEU A 89 10.01 -3.53 8.78
N GLY A 90 9.13 -4.30 9.41
CA GLY A 90 8.69 -5.61 8.95
C GLY A 90 7.83 -5.52 7.69
N SER A 91 6.56 -5.15 7.80
CA SER A 91 5.69 -5.11 6.61
C SER A 91 5.98 -3.89 5.73
N GLY A 92 6.15 -2.71 6.32
CA GLY A 92 6.33 -1.45 5.59
C GLY A 92 7.61 -1.43 4.75
N ALA A 93 8.77 -1.41 5.40
CA ALA A 93 10.04 -1.24 4.72
C ALA A 93 10.38 -2.43 3.81
N ILE A 94 10.14 -3.68 4.24
CA ILE A 94 10.37 -4.85 3.38
C ILE A 94 9.43 -4.82 2.17
N GLY A 95 8.13 -4.59 2.39
CA GLY A 95 7.12 -4.56 1.33
C GLY A 95 7.46 -3.51 0.26
N HIS A 96 7.73 -2.26 0.66
CA HIS A 96 8.12 -1.21 -0.26
C HIS A 96 9.49 -1.47 -0.92
N THR A 97 10.41 -2.15 -0.25
CA THR A 97 11.72 -2.48 -0.85
C THR A 97 11.57 -3.57 -1.91
N LEU A 98 10.74 -4.58 -1.67
CA LEU A 98 10.37 -5.60 -2.66
C LEU A 98 9.63 -4.97 -3.84
N TYR A 99 8.72 -4.03 -3.58
CA TYR A 99 8.05 -3.24 -4.61
C TYR A 99 9.07 -2.47 -5.49
N ASN A 100 10.02 -1.76 -4.87
CA ASN A 100 11.08 -1.07 -5.60
C ASN A 100 11.99 -2.04 -6.37
N ALA A 101 12.31 -3.21 -5.79
CA ALA A 101 13.05 -4.26 -6.48
C ALA A 101 12.31 -4.73 -7.74
N SER A 102 10.99 -4.89 -7.65
CA SER A 102 10.12 -5.25 -8.77
C SER A 102 10.10 -4.17 -9.84
N LEU A 103 10.02 -2.88 -9.47
CA LEU A 103 10.14 -1.77 -10.42
C LEU A 103 11.46 -1.81 -11.20
N ARG A 104 12.55 -2.32 -10.64
CA ARG A 104 13.83 -2.43 -11.37
C ARG A 104 13.77 -3.54 -12.45
N ARG A 105 12.86 -4.50 -12.33
CA ARG A 105 12.75 -5.68 -13.21
C ARG A 105 11.56 -5.65 -14.18
N ALA A 106 10.43 -5.07 -13.78
CA ALA A 106 9.19 -5.05 -14.57
C ALA A 106 8.69 -3.62 -14.86
N HIS A 107 7.69 -3.50 -15.74
CA HIS A 107 7.04 -2.22 -16.07
C HIS A 107 6.21 -1.71 -14.87
N PRO A 108 6.23 -0.40 -14.55
CA PRO A 108 5.49 0.16 -13.41
C PRO A 108 4.01 -0.20 -13.38
N THR A 109 3.34 -0.26 -14.54
CA THR A 109 1.93 -0.67 -14.65
C THR A 109 1.69 -2.07 -14.07
N LEU A 110 2.52 -3.05 -14.43
CA LEU A 110 2.39 -4.41 -13.93
C LEU A 110 2.69 -4.50 -12.44
N VAL A 111 3.73 -3.80 -11.98
CA VAL A 111 4.10 -3.78 -10.56
C VAL A 111 2.98 -3.17 -9.72
N ASN A 112 2.38 -2.07 -10.17
CA ASN A 112 1.23 -1.45 -9.49
C ASN A 112 0.01 -2.36 -9.47
N LEU A 113 -0.34 -2.99 -10.60
CA LEU A 113 -1.45 -3.93 -10.66
C LEU A 113 -1.27 -5.10 -9.69
N VAL A 114 -0.09 -5.71 -9.65
CA VAL A 114 0.21 -6.79 -8.69
C VAL A 114 0.19 -6.27 -7.26
N SER A 115 0.71 -5.07 -7.00
CA SER A 115 0.70 -4.47 -5.66
C SER A 115 -0.72 -4.28 -5.11
N THR A 116 -1.72 -4.02 -5.96
CA THR A 116 -3.13 -3.95 -5.50
C THR A 116 -3.65 -5.26 -4.92
N GLN A 117 -2.98 -6.39 -5.20
CA GLN A 117 -3.33 -7.70 -4.65
C GLN A 117 -2.88 -7.88 -3.21
N GLU A 118 -2.23 -6.87 -2.60
CA GLU A 118 -2.07 -6.82 -1.15
C GLU A 118 -3.41 -7.00 -0.45
N VAL A 119 -4.50 -6.37 -0.94
CA VAL A 119 -5.86 -6.52 -0.39
C VAL A 119 -6.30 -7.99 -0.40
N THR A 120 -6.08 -8.70 -1.51
CA THR A 120 -6.37 -10.13 -1.63
C THR A 120 -5.56 -10.95 -0.63
N GLY A 121 -4.26 -10.64 -0.51
CA GLY A 121 -3.38 -11.27 0.48
C GLY A 121 -3.83 -11.01 1.92
N SER A 122 -4.27 -9.80 2.24
CA SER A 122 -4.79 -9.43 3.56
C SER A 122 -6.06 -10.21 3.91
N ILE A 123 -6.98 -10.40 2.97
CA ILE A 123 -8.18 -11.22 3.18
C ILE A 123 -7.82 -12.68 3.48
N LEU A 124 -6.85 -13.23 2.74
CA LEU A 124 -6.37 -14.60 2.98
C LEU A 124 -5.71 -14.71 4.35
N LEU A 125 -4.87 -13.75 4.73
CA LEU A 125 -4.22 -13.74 6.04
C LEU A 125 -5.23 -13.54 7.18
N ALA A 126 -6.25 -12.70 7.01
CA ALA A 126 -7.33 -12.53 7.98
C ALA A 126 -8.08 -13.85 8.21
N TYR A 127 -8.39 -14.57 7.15
CA TYR A 127 -9.02 -15.90 7.26
C TYR A 127 -8.11 -16.90 7.99
N LEU A 128 -6.82 -17.00 7.61
CA LEU A 128 -5.91 -17.99 8.15
C LEU A 128 -5.44 -17.71 9.59
N LEU A 129 -5.21 -16.44 9.92
CA LEU A 129 -4.61 -16.03 11.21
C LEU A 129 -5.64 -15.56 12.23
N LEU A 130 -6.72 -14.93 11.77
CA LEU A 130 -7.76 -14.34 12.64
C LEU A 130 -9.05 -15.17 12.65
N GLY A 131 -9.20 -16.13 11.72
CA GLY A 131 -10.42 -16.94 11.60
C GLY A 131 -11.61 -16.17 11.01
N GLU A 132 -11.37 -15.02 10.38
CA GLU A 132 -12.42 -14.20 9.79
C GLU A 132 -12.90 -14.81 8.46
N THR A 133 -14.15 -15.25 8.40
CA THR A 133 -14.72 -15.81 7.18
C THR A 133 -15.13 -14.71 6.20
N PRO A 134 -14.54 -14.65 4.99
CA PRO A 134 -14.87 -13.61 4.02
C PRO A 134 -16.31 -13.78 3.51
N ALA A 135 -17.01 -12.66 3.38
CA ALA A 135 -18.35 -12.66 2.79
C ALA A 135 -18.30 -13.07 1.31
N GLY A 136 -19.42 -13.60 0.78
CA GLY A 136 -19.52 -13.99 -0.63
C GLY A 136 -19.23 -12.83 -1.60
N THR A 137 -19.61 -11.61 -1.24
CA THR A 137 -19.30 -10.39 -1.99
C THR A 137 -17.80 -10.10 -2.03
N THR A 138 -17.09 -10.30 -0.91
CA THR A 138 -15.63 -10.18 -0.83
C THR A 138 -14.95 -11.19 -1.75
N LEU A 139 -15.41 -12.45 -1.75
CA LEU A 139 -14.88 -13.50 -2.64
C LEU A 139 -15.12 -13.17 -4.13
N ALA A 140 -16.31 -12.67 -4.47
CA ALA A 140 -16.59 -12.20 -5.84
C ALA A 140 -15.68 -11.03 -6.24
N GLY A 141 -15.41 -10.12 -5.31
CA GLY A 141 -14.47 -9.02 -5.49
C GLY A 141 -13.03 -9.49 -5.73
N VAL A 142 -12.55 -10.46 -4.94
CA VAL A 142 -11.25 -11.12 -5.12
C VAL A 142 -11.15 -11.72 -6.52
N ALA A 143 -12.13 -12.54 -6.93
CA ALA A 143 -12.13 -13.19 -8.23
C ALA A 143 -12.10 -12.17 -9.38
N THR A 144 -12.93 -11.14 -9.30
CA THR A 144 -13.00 -10.06 -10.31
C THR A 144 -11.70 -9.24 -10.36
N SER A 145 -11.05 -9.04 -9.21
CA SER A 145 -9.76 -8.35 -9.12
C SER A 145 -8.67 -9.14 -9.83
N LEU A 146 -8.52 -10.42 -9.46
CA LEU A 146 -7.53 -11.35 -10.01
C LEU A 146 -7.71 -11.57 -11.51
N LEU A 147 -8.94 -11.77 -11.99
CA LEU A 147 -9.23 -11.91 -13.42
C LEU A 147 -8.78 -10.68 -14.21
N GLY A 148 -9.03 -9.48 -13.69
CA GLY A 148 -8.60 -8.25 -14.35
C GLY A 148 -7.08 -8.08 -14.38
N VAL A 149 -6.37 -8.48 -13.32
CA VAL A 149 -4.90 -8.47 -13.31
C VAL A 149 -4.36 -9.50 -14.32
N LEU A 150 -4.91 -10.72 -14.31
CA LEU A 150 -4.51 -11.79 -15.22
C LEU A 150 -4.69 -11.39 -16.68
N LEU A 151 -5.82 -10.77 -17.04
CA LEU A 151 -6.08 -10.29 -18.39
C LEU A 151 -5.01 -9.31 -18.86
N VAL A 152 -4.61 -8.34 -18.02
CA VAL A 152 -3.56 -7.37 -18.37
C VAL A 152 -2.18 -8.02 -18.46
N MET A 153 -1.93 -9.09 -17.73
CA MET A 153 -0.66 -9.82 -17.81
C MET A 153 -0.56 -10.68 -19.08
N LEU A 154 -1.69 -11.10 -19.65
CA LEU A 154 -1.74 -11.95 -20.84
C LEU A 154 -1.79 -11.17 -22.16
N LEU A 155 -2.17 -9.89 -22.12
CA LEU A 155 -2.18 -8.96 -23.26
C LEU A 155 -0.83 -8.24 -23.42
#